data_AF-A0A1E3VZF8-F1
#
_entry.id   AF-A0A1E3VZF8-F1
#
_cell.length_a   1.000
_cell.length_b   1.000
_cell.length_c   1.000
_cell.angle_alpha   90.00
_cell.angle_beta   90.00
_cell.angle_gamma   90.00
#
_symmetry.space_group_name_H-M   'P 1'
#
loop_
_entity.id
_entity.type
_entity.pdbx_description
1 polymer ?
#
loop_
_entity_poly.entity_id
_entity_poly.type
_entity_poly.pdbx_seq_one_letter_code
_entity_poly.pdbx_strand_id
1 'polypeptide(L)'
;MILNRVASRNYPNTVCGVVYQNSHRHNRCQFSFACDGKADKIRNTTVWYRVRGYAAWLLANNPNERERSEYQVLASLASATHYHADYVRPHWAKFFELTARIGRHIFYIDPSA
;
A
#
# COMPACT_ATOMS: atom_id res chain seq x y z
N MET A 1 3.93 -0.81 1.49
CA MET A 1 3.07 0.33 1.88
C MET A 1 2.13 0.05 3.04
N ILE A 2 1.24 -0.97 3.01
CA ILE A 2 0.25 -1.17 4.11
C ILE A 2 0.95 -1.38 5.44
N LEU A 3 1.93 -2.28 5.48
CA LEU A 3 2.74 -2.52 6.68
C LEU A 3 3.60 -1.30 7.07
N ASN A 4 4.04 -0.48 6.11
CA ASN A 4 4.76 0.76 6.40
C ASN A 4 3.84 1.78 7.09
N ARG A 5 2.57 1.87 6.68
CA ARG A 5 1.56 2.69 7.36
C ARG A 5 1.28 2.18 8.76
N VAL A 6 1.09 0.87 8.94
CA VAL A 6 0.91 0.27 10.28
C VAL A 6 2.06 0.61 11.23
N ALA A 7 3.30 0.70 10.71
CA ALA A 7 4.48 1.04 11.50
C ALA A 7 4.66 2.55 11.75
N SER A 8 4.00 3.42 10.99
CA SER A 8 4.09 4.87 11.14
C SER A 8 3.07 5.39 12.14
N ARG A 9 3.44 6.42 12.90
CA ARG A 9 2.56 7.06 13.90
C ARG A 9 1.43 7.89 13.27
N ASN A 10 1.52 8.19 11.98
CA ASN A 10 0.57 9.02 11.26
C ASN A 10 -0.66 8.24 10.75
N TYR A 11 -0.70 6.92 10.97
CA TYR A 11 -1.76 6.04 10.47
C TYR A 11 -2.29 5.11 11.55
N PRO A 12 -3.45 4.45 11.32
CA PRO A 12 -3.91 3.38 12.20
C PRO A 12 -2.88 2.28 12.37
N ASN A 13 -2.71 1.80 13.61
CA ASN A 13 -1.73 0.79 13.99
C ASN A 13 -2.17 -0.67 13.73
N THR A 14 -3.21 -0.87 12.90
CA THR A 14 -3.69 -2.21 12.53
C THR A 14 -3.89 -2.31 11.02
N VAL A 15 -3.69 -3.51 10.46
CA VAL A 15 -3.89 -3.78 9.02
C VAL A 15 -5.31 -3.39 8.59
N CYS A 16 -6.33 -3.81 9.36
CA CYS A 16 -7.72 -3.45 9.06
C CYS A 16 -7.96 -1.95 9.15
N GLY A 17 -7.38 -1.27 10.15
CA GLY A 17 -7.48 0.18 10.28
C GLY A 17 -6.92 0.92 9.06
N VAL A 18 -5.80 0.46 8.52
CA VAL A 18 -5.21 1.03 7.29
C VAL A 18 -6.04 0.68 6.05
N VAL A 19 -6.45 -0.59 5.90
CA VAL A 19 -7.19 -1.07 4.72
C VAL A 19 -8.57 -0.42 4.61
N TYR A 20 -9.27 -0.24 5.73
CA TYR A 20 -10.61 0.35 5.77
C TYR A 20 -10.61 1.83 6.16
N GLN A 21 -9.45 2.50 6.12
CA GLN A 21 -9.39 3.93 6.40
C GLN A 21 -10.32 4.70 5.45
N ASN A 22 -11.20 5.51 6.03
CA ASN A 22 -12.25 6.27 5.34
C ASN A 22 -13.27 5.44 4.53
N SER A 23 -13.47 4.15 4.85
CA SER A 23 -14.48 3.29 4.16
C SER A 23 -15.90 3.88 4.16
N HIS A 24 -16.26 4.62 5.20
CA HIS A 24 -17.54 5.33 5.32
C HIS A 24 -17.70 6.53 4.38
N ARG A 25 -16.65 6.95 3.65
CA ARG A 25 -16.68 8.10 2.75
C ARG A 25 -16.65 7.62 1.30
N HIS A 26 -17.80 7.67 0.62
CA HIS A 26 -17.92 7.26 -0.79
C HIS A 26 -16.85 7.92 -1.68
N ASN A 27 -16.11 7.11 -2.43
CA ASN A 27 -14.97 7.51 -3.28
C ASN A 27 -13.86 8.33 -2.58
N ARG A 28 -13.74 8.22 -1.25
CA ARG A 28 -12.65 8.83 -0.46
C ARG A 28 -12.00 7.87 0.53
N CYS A 29 -12.27 6.57 0.38
CA CYS A 29 -11.58 5.52 1.10
C CYS A 29 -10.15 5.33 0.59
N GLN A 30 -9.30 4.77 1.45
CA GLN A 30 -7.91 4.51 1.12
C GLN A 30 -7.74 3.46 0.00
N PHE A 31 -8.60 2.45 -0.01
CA PHE A 31 -8.66 1.43 -1.06
C PHE A 31 -10.06 1.39 -1.63
N SER A 32 -10.18 1.62 -2.93
CA SER A 32 -11.47 1.87 -3.59
C SER A 32 -12.53 0.79 -3.34
N PHE A 33 -12.13 -0.48 -3.28
CA PHE A 33 -13.07 -1.60 -3.05
C PHE A 33 -13.90 -1.41 -1.77
N ALA A 34 -13.36 -0.70 -0.77
CA ALA A 34 -14.03 -0.48 0.51
C ALA A 34 -15.18 0.56 0.43
N CYS A 35 -15.28 1.35 -0.64
CA CYS A 35 -16.27 2.43 -0.74
C CYS A 35 -16.76 2.77 -2.16
N ASP A 36 -16.41 1.95 -3.17
CA ASP A 36 -16.81 2.17 -4.57
C ASP A 36 -18.20 1.61 -4.93
N GLY A 37 -18.85 0.94 -3.97
CA GLY A 37 -20.19 0.36 -4.13
C GLY A 37 -20.24 -0.86 -5.06
N LYS A 38 -19.09 -1.40 -5.49
CA LYS A 38 -19.03 -2.58 -6.35
C LYS A 38 -19.00 -3.85 -5.50
N ALA A 39 -19.50 -4.94 -6.07
CA ALA A 39 -19.44 -6.23 -5.40
C ALA A 39 -18.00 -6.77 -5.39
N ASP A 40 -17.52 -7.19 -4.22
CA ASP A 40 -16.21 -7.81 -4.00
C ASP A 40 -16.14 -9.26 -4.52
N LYS A 41 -16.43 -9.44 -5.81
CA LYS A 41 -16.39 -10.75 -6.49
C LYS A 41 -15.05 -10.94 -7.21
N ILE A 42 -14.26 -11.91 -6.73
CA ILE A 42 -13.01 -12.30 -7.36
C ILE A 42 -13.29 -13.04 -8.68
N ARG A 43 -12.92 -12.43 -9.80
CA ARG A 43 -13.07 -13.02 -11.15
C ARG A 43 -11.86 -13.84 -11.60
N ASN A 44 -10.66 -13.47 -11.16
CA ASN A 44 -9.42 -14.16 -11.49
C ASN A 44 -8.87 -14.87 -10.24
N THR A 45 -9.27 -16.12 -10.06
CA THR A 45 -8.90 -16.94 -8.90
C THR A 45 -7.41 -17.24 -8.87
N THR A 46 -6.77 -17.46 -10.02
CA THR A 46 -5.32 -17.71 -10.11
C THR A 46 -4.51 -16.55 -9.56
N VAL A 47 -4.81 -15.32 -10.00
CA VAL A 47 -4.16 -14.11 -9.49
C VAL A 47 -4.47 -13.92 -8.00
N TRP A 48 -5.72 -14.14 -7.60
CA TRP A 48 -6.13 -14.04 -6.20
C TRP A 48 -5.30 -14.93 -5.27
N TYR A 49 -5.14 -16.21 -5.59
CA TYR A 49 -4.33 -17.11 -4.77
C TYR A 49 -2.87 -16.69 -4.72
N ARG A 50 -2.31 -16.22 -5.85
CA ARG A 50 -0.93 -15.73 -5.91
C ARG A 50 -0.74 -14.50 -5.01
N VAL A 51 -1.59 -13.48 -5.12
CA VAL A 51 -1.46 -12.26 -4.31
C VAL A 51 -1.73 -12.54 -2.83
N ARG A 52 -2.65 -13.46 -2.51
CA ARG A 52 -2.91 -13.90 -1.13
C ARG A 52 -1.68 -14.58 -0.52
N GLY A 53 -0.97 -15.41 -1.31
CA GLY A 53 0.30 -16.01 -0.89
C GLY A 53 1.36 -14.97 -0.55
N TYR A 54 1.56 -13.97 -1.42
CA TYR A 54 2.48 -12.86 -1.14
C TYR A 54 2.08 -12.05 0.09
N ALA A 55 0.78 -11.77 0.28
CA ALA A 55 0.28 -11.07 1.45
C ALA A 55 0.55 -11.86 2.75
N ALA A 56 0.28 -13.17 2.74
CA ALA A 56 0.57 -14.04 3.88
C ALA A 56 2.06 -14.09 4.20
N TRP A 57 2.92 -14.20 3.18
CA TRP A 57 4.36 -14.17 3.35
C TRP A 57 4.84 -12.83 3.94
N LEU A 58 4.33 -11.69 3.46
CA LEU A 58 4.68 -10.37 3.99
C LEU A 58 4.28 -10.22 5.46
N LEU A 59 3.10 -10.73 5.84
CA LEU A 59 2.62 -10.70 7.22
C LEU A 59 3.45 -11.59 8.14
N ALA A 60 3.83 -12.79 7.68
CA ALA A 60 4.60 -13.74 8.49
C ALA A 60 6.06 -13.33 8.69
N ASN A 61 6.64 -12.60 7.74
CA ASN A 61 8.05 -12.24 7.78
C ASN A 61 8.33 -10.79 8.20
N ASN A 62 7.27 -9.98 8.38
CA ASN A 62 7.32 -8.54 8.65
C ASN A 62 8.60 -7.86 8.11
N PRO A 63 8.63 -7.42 6.84
CA PRO A 63 9.83 -6.85 6.24
C PRO A 63 10.32 -5.58 6.96
N ASN A 64 9.57 -5.02 7.91
CA ASN A 64 10.06 -3.94 8.76
C ASN A 64 11.03 -4.41 9.86
N GLU A 65 11.01 -5.71 10.21
CA GLU A 65 11.80 -6.30 11.31
C GLU A 65 12.97 -7.17 10.82
N ARG A 66 12.95 -7.61 9.55
CA ARG A 66 14.02 -8.40 8.93
C ARG A 66 14.82 -7.59 7.92
N GLU A 67 16.05 -8.02 7.67
CA GLU A 67 16.95 -7.40 6.70
C GLU A 67 16.29 -7.37 5.31
N ARG A 68 15.80 -6.19 4.89
CA ARG A 68 15.07 -6.00 3.60
C ARG A 68 15.93 -6.22 2.36
N SER A 69 17.24 -6.41 2.55
CA SER A 69 18.25 -6.51 1.49
C SER A 69 18.04 -7.73 0.58
N GLU A 70 17.36 -8.78 1.05
CA GLU A 70 17.16 -10.00 0.27
C GLU A 70 16.22 -9.81 -0.93
N TYR A 71 15.35 -8.80 -0.91
CA TYR A 71 14.42 -8.51 -2.01
C TYR A 71 14.56 -7.06 -2.45
N GLN A 72 15.28 -6.84 -3.55
CA GLN A 72 15.60 -5.49 -4.06
C GLN A 72 14.35 -4.61 -4.28
N VAL A 73 13.23 -5.20 -4.72
CA VAL A 73 11.95 -4.49 -4.85
C VAL A 73 11.37 -4.06 -3.49
N LEU A 74 11.55 -4.87 -2.44
CA LEU A 74 11.12 -4.51 -1.08
C LEU A 74 12.02 -3.43 -0.49
N ALA A 75 13.32 -3.44 -0.81
CA ALA A 75 14.26 -2.40 -0.41
C ALA A 75 13.86 -1.03 -0.99
N SER A 76 13.53 -0.96 -2.29
CA SER A 76 13.02 0.26 -2.93
C SER A 76 11.63 0.70 -2.47
N LEU A 77 10.94 -0.10 -1.64
CA LEU A 77 9.62 0.21 -1.08
C LEU A 77 9.65 0.34 0.45
N ALA A 78 10.83 0.27 1.07
CA ALA A 78 11.00 0.05 2.50
C ALA A 78 10.22 1.05 3.36
N SER A 79 10.15 2.31 2.92
CA SER A 79 9.47 3.38 3.65
C SER A 79 8.33 4.03 2.86
N ALA A 80 7.92 3.43 1.74
CA ALA A 80 6.87 3.99 0.91
C ALA A 80 5.51 3.96 1.63
N THR A 81 4.94 5.12 1.93
CA THR A 81 3.61 5.28 2.56
C THR A 81 2.54 5.73 1.55
N HIS A 82 2.97 6.24 0.40
CA HIS A 82 2.10 6.79 -0.63
C HIS A 82 2.42 6.23 -2.01
N TYR A 83 1.40 6.20 -2.86
CA TYR A 83 1.57 5.96 -4.29
C TYR A 83 0.46 6.64 -5.08
N HIS A 84 0.70 6.88 -6.35
CA HIS A 84 -0.35 7.18 -7.31
C HIS A 84 -0.11 6.45 -8.63
N ALA A 85 -1.15 6.35 -9.45
CA ALA A 85 -1.03 5.81 -10.79
C ALA A 85 -0.58 6.92 -11.76
N ASP A 86 0.22 6.58 -12.77
CA ASP A 86 0.84 7.54 -13.72
C ASP A 86 -0.13 8.46 -14.49
N TYR A 87 -1.43 8.18 -14.44
CA TYR A 87 -2.50 9.00 -15.01
C TYR A 87 -3.18 9.94 -14.00
N VAL A 88 -2.70 10.00 -12.75
CA VAL A 88 -3.21 10.87 -11.68
C VAL A 88 -2.13 11.87 -11.27
N ARG A 89 -2.51 13.13 -11.01
CA ARG A 89 -1.59 14.19 -10.57
C ARG A 89 -1.99 14.74 -9.21
N PRO A 90 -1.62 14.06 -8.11
CA PRO A 90 -1.97 14.54 -6.78
C PRO A 90 -1.09 15.72 -6.35
N HIS A 91 -1.69 16.72 -5.71
CA HIS A 91 -0.97 17.89 -5.21
C HIS A 91 0.12 17.55 -4.17
N TRP A 92 -0.05 16.44 -3.43
CA TRP A 92 0.87 16.02 -2.39
C TRP A 92 2.18 15.44 -2.93
N ALA A 93 2.21 14.97 -4.20
CA ALA A 93 3.38 14.26 -4.73
C ALA A 93 4.65 15.11 -4.78
N LYS A 94 4.52 16.44 -4.89
CA LYS A 94 5.67 17.36 -4.89
C LYS A 94 6.33 17.54 -3.52
N PHE A 95 5.66 17.12 -2.44
CA PHE A 95 6.18 17.24 -1.08
C PHE A 95 6.84 15.97 -0.57
N PHE A 96 6.76 14.87 -1.34
CA PHE A 96 7.25 13.56 -0.92
C PHE A 96 8.39 13.08 -1.82
N GLU A 97 9.26 12.24 -1.27
CA GLU A 97 10.41 11.71 -1.98
C GLU A 97 10.01 10.51 -2.84
N LEU A 98 10.28 10.56 -4.15
CA LEU A 98 10.03 9.45 -5.05
C LEU A 98 11.01 8.31 -4.76
N THR A 99 10.50 7.10 -4.54
CA THR A 99 11.33 5.94 -4.17
C THR A 99 11.36 4.85 -5.23
N ALA A 100 10.24 4.60 -5.92
CA ALA A 100 10.17 3.55 -6.93
C ALA A 100 9.04 3.78 -7.93
N ARG A 101 9.14 3.14 -9.10
CA ARG A 101 8.04 2.94 -10.05
C ARG A 101 7.89 1.46 -10.37
N ILE A 102 6.71 0.89 -10.15
CA ILE A 102 6.40 -0.50 -10.47
C ILE A 102 5.16 -0.53 -11.36
N GLY A 103 5.38 -0.85 -12.64
CA GLY A 103 4.36 -0.70 -13.67
C GLY A 103 3.83 0.73 -13.72
N ARG A 104 2.52 0.88 -13.52
CA ARG A 104 1.83 2.19 -13.55
C ARG A 104 1.85 2.93 -12.21
N HIS A 105 2.38 2.32 -11.15
CA HIS A 105 2.35 2.90 -9.81
C HIS A 105 3.69 3.56 -9.47
N ILE A 106 3.63 4.80 -9.01
CA ILE A 106 4.77 5.60 -8.57
C ILE A 106 4.65 5.75 -7.05
N PHE A 107 5.71 5.37 -6.33
CA PHE A 107 5.74 5.27 -4.88
C PHE A 107 6.55 6.39 -4.25
N TYR A 108 6.15 6.78 -3.04
CA TYR A 108 6.71 7.93 -2.32
C TYR A 108 6.90 7.66 -0.83
N ILE A 109 7.96 8.27 -0.28
CA ILE A 109 8.23 8.39 1.15
C ILE A 109 7.74 9.77 1.60
N ASP A 110 6.92 9.78 2.63
CA ASP A 110 6.54 11.00 3.34
C ASP A 110 7.61 11.29 4.40
N PRO A 111 8.39 12.39 4.29
CA PRO A 111 9.46 12.71 5.24
C PRO A 111 8.95 12.97 6.68
N SER A 112 7.64 13.17 6.85
CA SER A 112 7.01 13.40 8.16
C SER A 112 6.42 12.14 8.79
N ALA A 113 6.50 10.99 8.10
CA ALA A 113 5.86 9.72 8.50
C ALA A 113 6.67 8.86 9.46
#